data_AF-A0A7S0RKR1-F1
#
_entry.id   AF-A0A7S0RKR1-F1
#
_cell.length_a   1.000
_cell.length_b   1.000
_cell.length_c   1.000
_cell.angle_alpha   90.00
_cell.angle_beta   90.00
_cell.angle_gamma   90.00
#
_symmetry.space_group_name_H-M   'P 1'
#
loop_
_entity.id
_entity.type
_entity.pdbx_description
1 polymer ?
#
loop_
_entity_poly.entity_id
_entity_poly.type
_entity_poly.pdbx_seq_one_letter_code
_entity_poly.pdbx_strand_id
1 'polypeptide(L)'
;MNSILDLDRTKSRPRLNNPRALAAVFMGVTIFGLFAYFLSHLEKLVSKSPGLVFLFPLSGILMIAAILPLVMFISYQDDFKEVNPLHPKVYMMLVKKTYIAMKDNNWKVSAKDI
;
A
#
# COMPACT_ATOMS: atom_id res chain seq x y z
N MET A 1 -21.53 24.43 -20.26
CA MET A 1 -20.24 24.12 -20.92
C MET A 1 -19.09 24.33 -19.92
N ASN A 2 -19.11 23.63 -18.77
CA ASN A 2 -18.20 23.85 -17.63
C ASN A 2 -17.60 22.55 -17.04
N SER A 3 -17.60 21.41 -17.75
CA SER A 3 -17.16 20.13 -17.14
C SER A 3 -15.74 19.69 -17.50
N ILE A 4 -14.97 20.49 -18.26
CA ILE A 4 -13.60 20.12 -18.68
C ILE A 4 -12.53 20.70 -17.74
N LEU A 5 -12.88 21.70 -16.92
CA LEU A 5 -11.93 22.39 -16.02
C LEU A 5 -11.74 21.70 -14.64
N ASP A 6 -12.51 20.67 -14.30
CA ASP A 6 -12.35 19.92 -13.05
C ASP A 6 -11.44 18.68 -13.18
N LEU A 7 -11.00 18.33 -14.40
CA LEU A 7 -10.09 17.21 -14.64
C LEU A 7 -8.62 17.51 -14.29
N ASP A 8 -8.29 18.75 -13.93
CA ASP A 8 -6.93 19.15 -13.58
C ASP A 8 -6.62 19.02 -12.07
N ARG A 9 -7.60 18.59 -11.25
CA ARG A 9 -7.45 18.55 -9.78
C ARG A 9 -6.55 17.44 -9.22
N THR A 10 -6.08 16.47 -9.98
CA THR A 10 -5.42 15.26 -9.40
C THR A 10 -4.26 14.70 -10.21
N LYS A 11 -3.43 15.57 -10.79
CA LYS A 11 -2.09 15.18 -11.28
C LYS A 11 -1.02 15.43 -10.20
N SER A 12 -1.20 14.84 -9.02
CA SER A 12 -0.15 14.77 -7.99
C SER A 12 0.97 13.85 -8.48
N ARG A 13 1.98 14.43 -9.15
CA ARG A 13 3.20 13.68 -9.48
C ARG A 13 3.86 13.26 -8.17
N PRO A 14 4.26 11.99 -8.00
CA PRO A 14 4.95 11.56 -6.77
C PRO A 14 6.25 12.36 -6.66
N ARG A 15 6.31 13.27 -5.67
CA ARG A 15 7.51 14.08 -5.43
C ARG A 15 8.43 13.26 -4.52
N LEU A 16 9.30 12.45 -5.13
CA LEU A 16 10.27 11.63 -4.39
C LEU A 16 11.21 12.45 -3.50
N ASN A 17 11.37 13.75 -3.77
CA ASN A 17 12.19 14.65 -2.96
C ASN A 17 11.53 15.05 -1.62
N ASN A 18 10.33 14.53 -1.33
CA ASN A 18 9.71 14.71 -0.02
C ASN A 18 10.27 13.66 0.96
N PRO A 19 10.87 14.05 2.11
CA PRO A 19 11.45 13.10 3.07
C PRO A 19 10.43 12.06 3.58
N ARG A 20 9.13 12.38 3.54
CA ARG A 20 8.06 11.47 3.95
C ARG A 20 7.73 10.42 2.89
N ALA A 21 7.85 10.78 1.61
CA ALA A 21 7.75 9.82 0.52
C ALA A 21 8.91 8.83 0.59
N LEU A 22 10.12 9.32 0.89
CA LEU A 22 11.29 8.50 1.14
C LEU A 22 11.06 7.54 2.31
N ALA A 23 10.50 8.02 3.42
CA ALA A 23 10.17 7.19 4.57
C ALA A 23 9.15 6.09 4.23
N ALA A 24 8.12 6.39 3.44
CA ALA A 24 7.16 5.39 2.97
C ALA A 24 7.82 4.32 2.07
N VAL A 25 8.76 4.72 1.22
CA VAL A 25 9.55 3.78 0.40
C VAL A 25 10.42 2.88 1.28
N PHE A 26 11.16 3.44 2.24
CA PHE A 26 11.94 2.64 3.20
C PHE A 26 11.08 1.67 3.99
N MET A 27 9.88 2.11 4.41
CA MET A 27 8.92 1.27 5.10
C MET A 27 8.44 0.13 4.20
N GLY A 28 8.16 0.42 2.92
CA GLY A 28 7.84 -0.58 1.91
C GLY A 28 8.95 -1.62 1.73
N VAL A 29 10.20 -1.18 1.56
CA VAL A 29 11.37 -2.07 1.45
C VAL A 29 11.53 -2.94 2.70
N THR A 30 11.31 -2.36 3.88
CA THR A 30 11.38 -3.09 5.16
C THR A 30 10.29 -4.17 5.24
N ILE A 31 9.07 -3.86 4.82
CA ILE A 31 7.96 -4.83 4.75
C ILE A 31 8.28 -5.96 3.75
N PHE A 32 8.86 -5.64 2.59
CA PHE A 32 9.37 -6.64 1.64
C PHE A 32 10.46 -7.53 2.22
N GLY A 33 11.43 -6.95 2.94
CA GLY A 33 12.47 -7.73 3.62
C GLY A 33 11.90 -8.68 4.68
N LEU A 34 10.97 -8.19 5.51
CA LEU A 34 10.27 -9.00 6.51
C LEU A 34 9.43 -10.10 5.87
N PHE A 35 8.76 -9.83 4.75
CA PHE A 35 7.98 -10.81 4.02
C PHE A 35 8.86 -11.91 3.42
N ALA A 36 9.99 -11.55 2.81
CA ALA A 36 10.96 -12.54 2.30
C ALA A 36 11.51 -13.42 3.44
N TYR A 37 11.88 -12.81 4.57
CA TYR A 37 12.30 -13.54 5.76
C TYR A 37 11.19 -14.49 6.27
N PHE A 38 9.95 -14.01 6.32
CA PHE A 38 8.80 -14.81 6.70
C PHE A 38 8.60 -16.01 5.78
N LEU A 39 8.65 -15.82 4.45
CA LEU A 39 8.53 -16.91 3.48
C LEU A 39 9.63 -17.96 3.66
N SER A 40 10.88 -17.55 3.83
CA SER A 40 11.99 -18.49 4.09
C SER A 40 11.81 -19.26 5.42
N HIS A 41 11.16 -18.66 6.41
CA HIS A 41 10.84 -19.33 7.66
C HIS A 41 9.65 -20.29 7.51
N LEU A 42 8.65 -19.88 6.73
CA LEU A 42 7.44 -20.64 6.43
C LEU A 42 7.76 -21.90 5.62
N GLU A 43 8.68 -21.80 4.66
CA GLU A 43 9.19 -22.94 3.89
C GLU A 43 9.80 -24.03 4.82
N LYS A 44 10.60 -23.62 5.81
CA LYS A 44 11.18 -24.54 6.82
C LYS A 44 10.14 -25.16 7.75
N LEU A 45 9.01 -24.48 7.96
CA LEU A 45 7.89 -25.00 8.76
C LEU A 45 7.04 -25.97 7.95
N VAL A 46 6.79 -25.64 6.68
CA VAL A 46 6.04 -26.49 5.74
C VAL A 46 6.77 -27.81 5.49
N SER A 47 8.11 -27.81 5.44
CA SER A 47 8.89 -29.06 5.32
C SER A 47 8.71 -30.00 6.51
N LYS A 48 8.31 -29.48 7.69
CA LYS A 48 8.00 -30.28 8.89
C LYS A 48 6.51 -30.59 9.01
N SER A 49 5.64 -29.79 8.40
CA SER A 49 4.18 -29.91 8.51
C SER A 49 3.54 -29.45 7.20
N PRO A 50 3.28 -30.38 6.25
CA PRO A 50 2.75 -30.07 4.92
C PRO A 50 1.38 -29.37 4.96
N GLY A 51 0.63 -29.52 6.05
CA GLY A 51 -0.64 -28.84 6.27
C GLY A 51 -0.53 -27.31 6.32
N LEU A 52 0.67 -26.73 6.46
CA LEU A 52 0.86 -25.27 6.51
C LEU A 52 0.91 -24.59 5.14
N VAL A 53 0.78 -25.35 4.03
CA VAL A 53 0.86 -24.81 2.65
C VAL A 53 -0.20 -23.73 2.39
N PHE A 54 -1.37 -23.78 3.02
CA PHE A 54 -2.41 -22.75 2.86
C PHE A 54 -1.98 -21.36 3.36
N LEU A 55 -0.93 -21.27 4.20
CA LEU A 55 -0.41 -19.99 4.67
C LEU A 55 0.30 -19.21 3.55
N PHE A 56 0.79 -19.86 2.48
CA PHE A 56 1.40 -19.18 1.34
C PHE A 56 0.45 -18.18 0.67
N PRO A 57 -0.74 -18.57 0.16
CA PRO A 57 -1.67 -17.61 -0.43
C PRO A 57 -2.15 -16.56 0.58
N LEU A 58 -2.37 -16.95 1.84
CA LEU A 58 -2.77 -16.01 2.90
C LEU A 58 -1.70 -14.94 3.14
N SER A 59 -0.43 -15.34 3.15
CA SER A 59 0.70 -14.43 3.31
C SER A 59 0.81 -13.42 2.16
N GLY A 60 0.53 -13.84 0.92
CA GLY A 60 0.48 -12.95 -0.24
C GLY A 60 -0.63 -11.90 -0.14
N ILE A 61 -1.83 -12.31 0.30
CA ILE A 61 -2.95 -11.38 0.54
C ILE A 61 -2.59 -10.35 1.62
N LEU A 62 -2.01 -10.80 2.73
CA LEU A 62 -1.56 -9.91 3.81
C LEU A 62 -0.49 -8.94 3.34
N MET A 63 0.42 -9.40 2.48
CA MET A 63 1.46 -8.56 1.91
C MET A 63 0.88 -7.44 1.03
N ILE A 64 -0.04 -7.79 0.13
CA ILE A 64 -0.73 -6.81 -0.71
C ILE A 64 -1.50 -5.82 0.17
N ALA A 65 -2.22 -6.31 1.18
CA ALA A 65 -2.96 -5.46 2.12
C ALA A 65 -2.05 -4.50 2.90
N ALA A 66 -0.81 -4.89 3.19
CA ALA A 66 0.19 -4.03 3.83
C ALA A 66 0.80 -3.01 2.87
N ILE A 67 1.12 -3.37 1.63
CA ILE A 67 1.75 -2.43 0.68
C ILE A 67 0.74 -1.40 0.16
N LEU A 68 -0.50 -1.80 -0.04
CA LEU A 68 -1.50 -1.00 -0.75
C LEU A 68 -1.76 0.39 -0.12
N PRO A 69 -1.91 0.54 1.22
CA PRO A 69 -2.00 1.87 1.85
C PRO A 69 -0.75 2.73 1.66
N LEU A 70 0.44 2.12 1.60
CA LEU A 70 1.70 2.84 1.35
C LEU A 70 1.77 3.35 -0.08
N VAL A 71 1.36 2.54 -1.05
CA VAL A 71 1.28 2.93 -2.46
C VAL A 71 0.27 4.06 -2.64
N MET A 72 -0.89 3.98 -1.98
CA MET A 72 -1.87 5.07 -1.95
C MET A 72 -1.28 6.35 -1.35
N PHE A 73 -0.58 6.26 -0.21
CA PHE A 73 0.08 7.43 0.38
C PHE A 73 1.10 8.08 -0.57
N ILE A 74 1.91 7.27 -1.26
CA ILE A 74 2.91 7.75 -2.22
C ILE A 74 2.25 8.37 -3.47
N SER A 75 1.10 7.85 -3.88
CA SER A 75 0.39 8.33 -5.08
C SER A 75 -0.40 9.61 -4.82
N TYR A 76 -0.92 9.77 -3.59
CA TYR A 76 -1.76 10.88 -3.16
C TYR A 76 -1.09 11.72 -2.07
N GLN A 77 0.22 11.98 -2.20
CA GLN A 77 0.99 12.73 -1.19
C GLN A 77 0.40 14.09 -0.85
N ASP A 78 -0.28 14.73 -1.82
CA ASP A 78 -0.90 16.04 -1.64
C ASP A 78 -2.11 16.01 -0.68
N ASP A 79 -2.80 14.88 -0.55
CA ASP A 79 -3.94 14.69 0.36
C ASP A 79 -3.50 14.36 1.80
N PHE A 80 -2.21 14.07 1.98
CA PHE A 80 -1.61 13.61 3.25
C PHE A 80 -0.42 14.48 3.70
N LYS A 81 -0.40 15.76 3.29
CA LYS A 81 0.70 16.72 3.55
C LYS A 81 1.08 16.95 5.00
N GLU A 82 0.31 16.50 5.98
CA GLU A 82 0.62 16.64 7.42
C GLU A 82 0.85 15.30 8.13
N VAL A 83 0.89 14.21 7.37
CA VAL A 83 0.70 12.87 7.90
C VAL A 83 2.00 12.07 7.77
N ASN A 84 2.54 11.57 8.89
CA ASN A 84 3.75 10.75 8.91
C ASN A 84 3.39 9.25 8.87
N PRO A 85 3.68 8.52 7.78
CA PRO A 85 3.30 7.11 7.63
C PRO A 85 3.99 6.18 8.65
N LEU A 86 5.09 6.62 9.27
CA LEU A 86 5.80 5.87 10.31
C LEU A 86 5.02 5.76 11.62
N HIS A 87 4.00 6.62 11.83
CA HIS A 87 3.23 6.57 13.06
C HIS A 87 2.08 5.53 12.94
N PRO A 88 1.97 4.54 13.83
CA PRO A 88 1.03 3.42 13.68
C PRO A 88 -0.45 3.86 13.62
N LYS A 89 -0.83 4.86 14.43
CA LYS A 89 -2.19 5.45 14.38
C LYS A 89 -2.52 6.05 13.00
N VAL A 90 -1.54 6.68 12.38
CA VAL A 90 -1.66 7.30 11.06
C VAL A 90 -1.75 6.23 9.98
N TYR A 91 -0.97 5.16 10.11
CA TYR A 91 -1.02 4.03 9.21
C TYR A 91 -2.41 3.38 9.22
N MET A 92 -3.04 3.20 10.39
CA MET A 92 -4.42 2.71 10.48
C MET A 92 -5.43 3.67 9.80
N MET A 93 -5.22 4.98 9.90
CA MET A 93 -6.04 5.96 9.21
C MET A 93 -5.89 5.84 7.68
N LEU A 94 -4.68 5.59 7.18
CA LEU A 94 -4.41 5.32 5.76
C LEU A 94 -5.10 4.04 5.28
N VAL A 95 -5.05 2.96 6.07
CA VAL A 95 -5.77 1.72 5.77
C VAL A 95 -7.27 1.97 5.65
N LYS A 96 -7.87 2.69 6.62
CA LYS A 96 -9.29 3.04 6.59
C LYS A 96 -9.67 3.84 5.35
N LYS A 97 -8.89 4.88 5.02
CA LYS A 97 -9.13 5.70 3.82
C LYS A 97 -8.98 4.91 2.53
N THR A 98 -7.98 4.04 2.46
CA THR A 98 -7.77 3.13 1.33
C THR A 98 -8.93 2.17 1.16
N TYR A 99 -9.43 1.61 2.26
CA TYR A 99 -10.59 0.72 2.25
C TYR A 99 -11.86 1.42 1.79
N ILE A 100 -12.12 2.64 2.27
CA ILE A 100 -13.26 3.45 1.83
C ILE A 100 -13.15 3.75 0.33
N ALA A 101 -11.98 4.20 -0.13
CA ALA A 101 -11.74 4.49 -1.55
C ALA A 101 -11.93 3.25 -2.44
N MET A 102 -11.48 2.06 -1.99
CA MET A 102 -11.71 0.81 -2.71
C MET A 102 -13.19 0.42 -2.76
N LYS A 103 -13.88 0.54 -1.63
CA LYS A 103 -15.31 0.24 -1.54
C LYS A 103 -16.13 1.14 -2.46
N ASP A 104 -15.84 2.43 -2.45
CA ASP A 104 -16.54 3.42 -3.29
C ASP A 104 -16.28 3.20 -4.78
N ASN A 105 -15.11 2.66 -5.13
CA ASN A 105 -14.76 2.29 -6.51
C ASN A 105 -15.17 0.86 -6.91
N ASN A 106 -16.09 0.22 -6.17
CA ASN A 106 -16.53 -1.16 -6.42
C ASN A 106 -15.38 -2.19 -6.56
N TRP A 107 -14.28 -1.98 -5.83
CA TRP A 107 -13.07 -2.80 -5.91
C TRP A 107 -12.44 -2.89 -7.31
N LYS A 108 -12.82 -1.98 -8.22
CA LYS A 108 -12.26 -1.94 -9.56
C LYS A 108 -10.91 -1.23 -9.51
N VAL A 109 -9.89 -1.90 -10.04
CA VAL A 109 -8.62 -1.26 -10.37
C VAL A 109 -8.85 -0.51 -11.67
N SER A 110 -9.10 0.80 -11.58
CA SER A 110 -9.12 1.64 -12.78
C SER A 110 -7.68 1.89 -13.19
N ALA A 111 -7.28 1.38 -14.36
CA ALA A 111 -6.01 1.75 -14.96
C ALA A 111 -6.04 3.26 -15.20
N LYS A 112 -5.05 3.96 -14.65
CA LYS A 112 -4.75 5.32 -15.10
C LYS A 112 -4.06 5.12 -16.44
N ASP A 113 -4.77 5.39 -17.54
CA ASP A 113 -4.21 5.31 -18.89
C ASP A 113 -2.87 6.07 -18.91
N ILE A 114 -1.84 5.37 -19.37
CA ILE A 114 -0.44 5.84 -19.45
C ILE A 114 -0.33 6.95 -20.50
#